data_AF-A0A398A4E3-F1
#
_entry.id   AF-A0A398A4E3-F1
#
_cell.length_a   1.000
_cell.length_b   1.000
_cell.length_c   1.000
_cell.angle_alpha   90.00
_cell.angle_beta   90.00
_cell.angle_gamma   90.00
#
_symmetry.space_group_name_H-M   'P 1'
#
loop_
_entity.id
_entity.type
_entity.pdbx_description
1 polymer ?
#
loop_
_entity_poly.entity_id
_entity_poly.type
_entity_poly.pdbx_seq_one_letter_code
_entity_poly.pdbx_strand_id
1 'polypeptide(L)'
;MEKNTLHTYKLVLLFACSLVLFLNTELSFLAFAKTLDNDSKVYIVYLGERVHDDPELVTASHHEMLESLLESKEDAHNSMIYIYQHGFSGFAALLTSTQANKISALTTLVFKPESCNINTEHPEVIHVIPNRILKLQTTRTWDHLGLSQISTPFSSSSSTSVKGLLHDTNMGSEAIIGVIDSGIWPESKVFNDQGLGPIPKRWRGKCVSGEKFNATIHCNKKLIGAKYYVSGLLAEMGGKFNRTIIQDFKSSRDIIGHGTHTATIAGGSFVSNASYYGLAQGTVRGGAPKARIAAYKACWNGVEPAGGCTTADMWKAFDDAIHDGTKIMIKV
;
A
#
# COMPACT_ATOMS: atom_id res chain seq x y z
N MET A 1 71.53 15.89 -31.55
CA MET A 1 70.31 15.21 -32.06
C MET A 1 69.62 14.38 -30.98
N GLU A 2 70.34 13.51 -30.28
CA GLU A 2 69.82 12.54 -29.28
C GLU A 2 68.84 13.07 -28.22
N LYS A 3 69.06 14.28 -27.66
CA LYS A 3 68.16 14.89 -26.66
C LYS A 3 66.74 15.16 -27.18
N ASN A 4 66.56 15.51 -28.45
CA ASN A 4 65.23 15.75 -29.01
C ASN A 4 64.45 14.45 -29.15
N THR A 5 65.11 13.36 -29.59
CA THR A 5 64.48 12.05 -29.73
C THR A 5 63.94 11.56 -28.38
N LEU A 6 64.73 11.67 -27.31
CA LEU A 6 64.30 11.29 -25.96
C LEU A 6 63.11 12.12 -25.45
N HIS A 7 63.04 13.41 -25.80
CA HIS A 7 61.89 14.25 -25.44
C HIS A 7 60.63 13.83 -26.20
N THR A 8 60.73 13.56 -27.50
CA THR A 8 59.62 13.04 -28.31
C THR A 8 59.10 11.70 -27.80
N TYR A 9 59.98 10.74 -27.46
CA TYR A 9 59.55 9.46 -26.88
C TYR A 9 58.81 9.63 -25.55
N LYS A 10 59.26 10.54 -24.67
CA LYS A 10 58.54 10.84 -23.42
C LYS A 10 57.17 11.44 -23.67
N LEU A 11 57.04 12.35 -24.64
CA LEU A 11 55.76 12.97 -24.98
C LEU A 11 54.77 11.95 -25.56
N VAL A 12 55.23 11.08 -26.46
CA VAL A 12 54.43 9.97 -27.02
C VAL A 12 53.99 9.00 -25.93
N LEU A 13 54.88 8.64 -25.01
CA LEU A 13 54.55 7.73 -23.90
C LEU A 13 53.52 8.35 -22.94
N LEU A 14 53.66 9.64 -22.60
CA LEU A 14 52.69 10.36 -21.78
C LEU A 14 51.31 10.46 -22.46
N PHE A 15 51.28 10.71 -23.77
CA PHE A 15 50.03 10.76 -24.53
C PHE A 15 49.36 9.39 -24.60
N ALA A 16 50.13 8.32 -24.84
CA ALA A 16 49.64 6.94 -24.82
C ALA A 16 49.08 6.54 -23.44
N CYS A 17 49.79 6.84 -22.34
CA CYS A 17 49.31 6.59 -20.99
C CYS A 17 48.02 7.37 -20.68
N SER A 18 47.94 8.64 -21.09
CA SER A 18 46.73 9.46 -20.92
C SER A 18 45.53 8.88 -21.68
N LEU A 19 45.74 8.47 -22.93
CA LEU A 19 44.71 7.83 -23.76
C LEU A 19 44.23 6.49 -23.16
N VAL A 20 45.16 5.66 -22.67
CA VAL A 20 44.83 4.39 -22.00
C VAL A 20 44.05 4.63 -20.71
N LEU A 21 44.41 5.63 -19.90
CA LEU A 21 43.64 5.99 -18.70
C LEU A 21 42.23 6.46 -19.06
N PHE A 22 42.09 7.34 -20.05
CA PHE A 22 40.80 7.84 -20.52
C PHE A 22 39.89 6.71 -21.03
N LEU A 23 40.42 5.81 -21.86
CA LEU A 23 39.68 4.64 -22.35
C LEU A 23 39.26 3.68 -21.22
N ASN A 24 40.10 3.48 -20.21
CA ASN A 24 39.73 2.66 -19.04
C ASN A 24 38.66 3.33 -18.18
N THR A 25 38.67 4.66 -18.03
CA THR A 25 37.61 5.37 -17.31
C THR A 25 36.28 5.29 -18.05
N GLU A 26 36.25 5.50 -19.37
CA GLU A 26 35.03 5.37 -20.18
C GLU A 26 34.47 3.94 -20.16
N LEU A 27 35.33 2.93 -20.29
CA LEU A 27 34.92 1.52 -20.22
C LEU A 27 34.36 1.15 -18.84
N SER A 28 34.93 1.72 -17.77
CA SER A 28 34.43 1.55 -16.40
C SER A 28 33.07 2.24 -16.19
N PHE A 29 32.88 3.44 -16.75
CA PHE A 29 31.61 4.15 -16.75
C PHE A 29 30.51 3.37 -17.50
N LEU A 30 30.83 2.84 -18.69
CA LEU A 30 29.91 2.00 -19.47
C LEU A 30 29.55 0.71 -18.74
N ALA A 31 30.51 0.05 -18.08
CA ALA A 31 30.25 -1.13 -17.26
C ALA A 31 29.33 -0.79 -16.06
N PHE A 32 29.60 0.32 -15.36
CA PHE A 32 28.80 0.77 -14.22
C PHE A 32 27.36 1.16 -14.61
N ALA A 33 27.21 1.90 -15.71
CA ALA A 33 25.90 2.24 -16.29
C ALA A 33 25.11 0.98 -16.66
N LYS A 34 25.76 -0.02 -17.26
CA LYS A 34 25.14 -1.30 -17.61
C LYS A 34 24.73 -2.12 -16.38
N THR A 35 25.49 -2.07 -15.29
CA THR A 35 25.06 -2.70 -14.02
C THR A 35 23.89 -1.98 -13.35
N LEU A 36 23.79 -0.66 -13.50
CA LEU A 36 22.66 0.14 -13.00
C LEU A 36 21.37 -0.08 -13.79
N ASP A 37 21.46 -0.30 -15.10
CA ASP A 37 20.30 -0.64 -15.92
C ASP A 37 19.83 -2.09 -15.69
N ASN A 38 20.72 -2.99 -15.25
CA ASN A 38 20.35 -4.37 -14.91
C ASN A 38 19.69 -4.51 -13.52
N ASP A 39 19.70 -3.45 -12.71
CA ASP A 39 19.08 -3.39 -11.38
C ASP A 39 17.57 -3.08 -11.51
N SER A 40 16.74 -4.13 -11.45
CA SER A 40 15.29 -4.03 -11.63
C SER A 40 14.60 -3.62 -10.34
N LYS A 41 13.64 -2.68 -10.43
CA LYS A 41 12.93 -2.06 -9.30
C LYS A 41 11.43 -2.18 -9.48
N VAL A 42 10.67 -2.07 -8.40
CA VAL A 42 9.21 -2.09 -8.50
C VAL A 42 8.72 -0.73 -9.03
N TYR A 43 8.04 -0.76 -10.17
CA TYR A 43 7.33 0.39 -10.72
C TYR A 43 5.84 0.11 -10.75
N ILE A 44 5.05 1.14 -10.48
CA ILE A 44 3.60 1.14 -10.58
C ILE A 44 3.23 1.83 -11.88
N VAL A 45 2.56 1.10 -12.77
CA VAL A 45 2.03 1.59 -14.05
C VAL A 45 0.55 1.88 -13.83
N TYR A 46 0.20 3.17 -13.86
CA TYR A 46 -1.15 3.68 -13.67
C TYR A 46 -1.79 3.98 -15.02
N LEU A 47 -2.94 3.35 -15.29
CA LEU A 47 -3.66 3.39 -16.57
C LEU A 47 -5.01 4.12 -16.48
N GLY A 48 -5.31 4.77 -15.34
CA GLY A 48 -6.52 5.57 -15.18
C GLY A 48 -7.78 4.77 -14.83
N GLU A 49 -8.90 5.16 -15.44
CA GLU A 49 -10.19 4.50 -15.29
C GLU A 49 -10.18 3.11 -15.95
N ARG A 50 -11.06 2.22 -15.48
CA ARG A 50 -11.17 0.86 -16.03
C ARG A 50 -12.00 0.89 -17.31
N VAL A 51 -11.39 0.49 -18.42
CA VAL A 51 -12.07 0.36 -19.73
C VAL A 51 -13.13 -0.75 -19.72
N HIS A 52 -12.95 -1.76 -18.86
CA HIS A 52 -13.88 -2.87 -18.66
C HIS A 52 -14.23 -3.04 -17.18
N ASP A 53 -15.50 -3.36 -16.91
CA ASP A 53 -15.94 -3.75 -15.56
C ASP A 53 -15.53 -5.19 -15.18
N ASP A 54 -15.27 -6.03 -16.18
CA ASP A 54 -14.82 -7.41 -16.02
C ASP A 54 -13.34 -7.48 -15.57
N PRO A 55 -13.04 -7.97 -14.36
CA PRO A 55 -11.67 -8.07 -13.87
C PRO A 55 -10.77 -9.02 -14.68
N GLU A 56 -11.33 -10.05 -15.33
CA GLU A 56 -10.55 -10.99 -16.13
C GLU A 56 -10.02 -10.33 -17.41
N LEU A 57 -10.84 -9.49 -18.06
CA LEU A 57 -10.42 -8.70 -19.22
C LEU A 57 -9.38 -7.63 -18.84
N VAL A 58 -9.55 -6.97 -17.70
CA VAL A 58 -8.56 -6.01 -17.18
C VAL A 58 -7.23 -6.70 -16.89
N THR A 59 -7.25 -7.85 -16.22
CA THR A 59 -6.06 -8.69 -15.95
C THR A 59 -5.37 -9.12 -17.24
N ALA A 60 -6.13 -9.60 -18.25
CA ALA A 60 -5.57 -10.03 -19.52
C ALA A 60 -4.86 -8.88 -20.26
N SER A 61 -5.51 -7.71 -20.34
CA SER A 61 -4.94 -6.50 -20.96
C SER A 61 -3.64 -6.03 -20.29
N HIS A 62 -3.54 -6.12 -18.96
CA HIS A 62 -2.31 -5.77 -18.23
C HIS A 62 -1.18 -6.78 -18.49
N HIS A 63 -1.50 -8.08 -18.56
CA HIS A 63 -0.51 -9.10 -18.91
C HIS A 63 0.00 -8.93 -20.34
N GLU A 64 -0.88 -8.65 -21.31
CA GLU A 64 -0.51 -8.40 -22.70
C GLU A 64 0.39 -7.16 -22.84
N MET A 65 0.07 -6.06 -22.14
CA MET A 65 0.91 -4.85 -22.12
C MET A 65 2.32 -5.14 -21.57
N LEU A 66 2.43 -5.96 -20.53
CA LEU A 66 3.71 -6.33 -19.94
C LEU A 66 4.47 -7.36 -20.81
N GLU A 67 3.77 -8.30 -21.44
CA GLU A 67 4.34 -9.26 -22.43
C GLU A 67 4.91 -8.50 -23.64
N SER A 68 4.22 -7.48 -24.14
CA SER A 68 4.71 -6.60 -25.21
C SER A 68 5.91 -5.74 -24.80
N LEU A 69 6.10 -5.43 -23.52
CA LEU A 69 7.24 -4.64 -23.02
C LEU A 69 8.50 -5.50 -22.84
N LEU A 70 8.31 -6.75 -22.38
CA LEU A 70 9.38 -7.66 -22.02
C LEU A 70 9.74 -8.67 -23.12
N GLU A 71 8.93 -8.73 -24.19
CA GLU A 71 9.09 -9.64 -25.34
C GLU A 71 9.05 -11.14 -24.92
N SER A 72 8.49 -11.43 -23.74
CA SER A 72 8.48 -12.74 -23.10
C SER A 72 7.32 -12.88 -22.11
N LYS A 73 6.50 -13.91 -22.32
CA LYS A 73 5.35 -14.23 -21.47
C LYS A 73 5.75 -14.72 -20.07
N GLU A 74 6.84 -15.47 -19.99
CA GLU A 74 7.37 -15.97 -18.72
C GLU A 74 7.91 -14.81 -17.88
N ASP A 75 8.66 -13.90 -18.50
CA ASP A 75 9.18 -12.72 -17.79
C ASP A 75 8.05 -11.76 -17.40
N ALA A 76 7.02 -11.57 -18.24
CA ALA A 76 5.84 -10.80 -17.88
C ALA A 76 5.07 -11.40 -16.68
N HIS A 77 4.93 -12.72 -16.63
CA HIS A 77 4.33 -13.38 -15.49
C HIS A 77 5.21 -13.26 -14.23
N ASN A 78 6.53 -13.41 -14.36
CA ASN A 78 7.47 -13.39 -13.24
C ASN A 78 7.75 -11.99 -12.67
N SER A 79 7.71 -10.95 -13.52
CA SER A 79 7.85 -9.55 -13.10
C SER A 79 6.57 -8.97 -12.49
N MET A 80 5.40 -9.57 -12.70
CA MET A 80 4.13 -9.07 -12.19
C MET A 80 4.06 -9.18 -10.65
N ILE A 81 3.97 -8.04 -9.95
CA ILE A 81 3.87 -7.96 -8.49
C ILE A 81 2.41 -7.86 -8.04
N TYR A 82 1.63 -6.96 -8.67
CA TYR A 82 0.20 -6.76 -8.39
C TYR A 82 -0.56 -6.28 -9.61
N ILE A 83 -1.83 -6.66 -9.69
CA ILE A 83 -2.83 -6.11 -10.61
C ILE A 83 -3.86 -5.31 -9.81
N TYR A 84 -4.16 -4.11 -10.29
CA TYR A 84 -5.16 -3.18 -9.76
C TYR A 84 -6.31 -3.09 -10.78
N GLN A 85 -7.49 -3.53 -10.38
CA GLN A 85 -8.58 -3.85 -11.32
C GLN A 85 -10.00 -3.55 -10.80
N HIS A 86 -10.11 -3.00 -9.60
CA HIS A 86 -11.38 -2.76 -8.92
C HIS A 86 -11.61 -1.27 -8.62
N GLY A 87 -10.58 -0.57 -8.15
CA GLY A 87 -10.64 0.89 -7.93
C GLY A 87 -10.20 1.72 -9.14
N PHE A 88 -9.24 1.21 -9.91
CA PHE A 88 -8.65 1.84 -11.08
C PHE A 88 -8.01 0.76 -11.96
N SER A 89 -7.50 1.14 -13.14
CA SER A 89 -6.73 0.25 -14.01
C SER A 89 -5.23 0.48 -13.81
N GLY A 90 -4.47 -0.58 -13.56
CA GLY A 90 -3.01 -0.55 -13.57
C GLY A 90 -2.38 -1.77 -12.92
N PHE A 91 -1.05 -1.80 -12.88
CA PHE A 91 -0.30 -2.90 -12.28
C PHE A 91 1.00 -2.40 -11.63
N ALA A 92 1.60 -3.24 -10.78
CA ALA A 92 2.96 -3.07 -10.30
C ALA A 92 3.82 -4.22 -10.84
N ALA A 93 4.98 -3.88 -11.39
CA ALA A 93 5.91 -4.85 -11.96
C ALA A 93 7.36 -4.53 -11.59
N LEU A 94 8.20 -5.56 -11.56
CA LEU A 94 9.65 -5.47 -11.45
C LEU A 94 10.22 -5.15 -12.85
N LEU A 95 10.75 -3.94 -13.03
CA LEU A 95 11.25 -3.43 -14.32
C LEU A 95 12.64 -2.80 -14.18
N THR A 96 13.45 -2.85 -15.23
CA THR A 96 14.66 -2.03 -15.35
C THR A 96 14.30 -0.55 -15.57
N SER A 97 15.27 0.34 -15.36
CA SER A 97 15.07 1.78 -15.65
C SER A 97 14.75 2.01 -17.13
N THR A 98 15.40 1.27 -18.04
CA THR A 98 15.08 1.31 -19.49
C THR A 98 13.66 0.81 -19.79
N GLN A 99 13.20 -0.28 -19.17
CA GLN A 99 11.83 -0.79 -19.35
C GLN A 99 10.78 0.19 -18.81
N ALA A 100 11.01 0.77 -17.63
CA ALA A 100 10.14 1.79 -17.05
C ALA A 100 10.04 3.04 -17.94
N ASN A 101 11.15 3.47 -18.56
CA ASN A 101 11.15 4.57 -19.51
C ASN A 101 10.43 4.21 -20.83
N LYS A 102 10.62 2.99 -21.36
CA LYS A 102 9.91 2.48 -22.55
C LYS A 102 8.39 2.51 -22.36
N ILE A 103 7.89 1.95 -21.26
CA ILE A 103 6.43 1.93 -21.00
C ILE A 103 5.89 3.33 -20.66
N SER A 104 6.69 4.18 -20.00
CA SER A 104 6.32 5.59 -19.79
C SER A 104 6.22 6.38 -21.10
N ALA A 105 6.98 6.03 -22.14
CA ALA A 105 6.89 6.72 -23.43
C ALA A 105 5.55 6.47 -24.16
N LEU A 106 4.86 5.36 -23.86
CA LEU A 106 3.54 5.04 -24.42
C LEU A 106 2.45 6.07 -24.02
N THR A 107 2.69 6.86 -22.96
CA THR A 107 1.87 8.00 -22.49
C THR A 107 1.71 9.15 -23.51
N THR A 108 2.46 9.15 -24.62
CA THR A 108 2.72 10.40 -25.38
C THR A 108 1.98 10.51 -26.72
N LEU A 109 1.16 9.52 -27.11
CA LEU A 109 0.62 9.46 -28.49
C LEU A 109 -0.83 9.92 -28.69
N VAL A 110 -1.60 10.32 -27.67
CA VAL A 110 -2.98 10.79 -27.89
C VAL A 110 -3.32 12.09 -27.14
N PHE A 111 -2.87 13.22 -27.70
CA PHE A 111 -3.55 14.51 -27.48
C PHE A 111 -4.93 14.42 -28.18
N LYS A 112 -5.96 13.92 -27.49
CA LYS A 112 -7.27 13.57 -28.05
C LYS A 112 -8.17 14.82 -28.16
N PRO A 113 -8.43 15.38 -29.36
CA PRO A 113 -9.52 16.36 -29.51
C PRO A 113 -10.87 15.67 -29.24
N GLU A 114 -11.86 16.42 -28.77
CA GLU A 114 -13.15 15.95 -28.22
C GLU A 114 -14.08 15.19 -29.20
N SER A 115 -13.60 14.84 -30.40
CA SER A 115 -14.42 14.32 -31.52
C SER A 115 -14.11 12.88 -31.94
N CYS A 116 -13.28 12.13 -31.20
CA CYS A 116 -12.85 10.78 -31.61
C CYS A 116 -13.35 9.65 -30.69
N ASN A 117 -14.54 9.13 -31.02
CA ASN A 117 -15.02 7.82 -30.54
C ASN A 117 -14.20 6.71 -31.22
N ILE A 118 -13.04 6.38 -30.66
CA ILE A 118 -12.29 5.18 -30.99
C ILE A 118 -12.19 4.32 -29.72
N ASN A 119 -12.72 3.11 -29.84
CA ASN A 119 -12.52 2.03 -28.87
C ASN A 119 -11.06 1.56 -28.99
N THR A 120 -10.15 2.16 -28.22
CA THR A 120 -8.79 1.65 -28.10
C THR A 120 -8.83 0.43 -27.18
N GLU A 121 -8.50 -0.77 -27.69
CA GLU A 121 -8.54 -2.02 -26.92
C GLU A 121 -7.45 -2.11 -25.83
N HIS A 122 -6.46 -1.20 -25.85
CA HIS A 122 -5.43 -1.09 -24.82
C HIS A 122 -5.60 0.22 -24.01
N PRO A 123 -5.59 0.16 -22.65
CA PRO A 123 -5.58 1.34 -21.81
C PRO A 123 -4.33 2.20 -22.03
N GLU A 124 -4.49 3.52 -22.00
CA GLU A 124 -3.37 4.47 -22.11
C GLU A 124 -2.56 4.50 -20.81
N VAL A 125 -1.23 4.47 -20.90
CA VAL A 125 -0.36 4.69 -19.74
C VAL A 125 -0.45 6.15 -19.34
N ILE A 126 -0.83 6.45 -18.11
CA ILE A 126 -0.92 7.83 -17.61
C ILE A 126 0.33 8.19 -16.81
N HIS A 127 0.74 7.32 -15.88
CA HIS A 127 1.92 7.54 -15.04
C HIS A 127 2.68 6.23 -14.78
N VAL A 128 4.01 6.33 -14.75
CA VAL A 128 4.91 5.28 -14.23
C VAL A 128 5.58 5.83 -12.98
N ILE A 129 5.30 5.22 -11.83
CA ILE A 129 5.65 5.73 -10.50
C ILE A 129 6.59 4.73 -9.81
N PRO A 130 7.79 5.13 -9.36
CA PRO A 130 8.66 4.24 -8.61
C PRO A 130 8.03 3.90 -7.25
N ASN A 131 8.13 2.64 -6.84
CA ASN A 131 7.67 2.21 -5.52
C ASN A 131 8.48 2.90 -4.41
N ARG A 132 7.83 3.18 -3.27
CA ARG A 132 8.42 3.91 -2.13
C ARG A 132 7.96 3.31 -0.81
N ILE A 133 8.82 3.40 0.20
CA ILE A 133 8.46 3.12 1.59
C ILE A 133 7.85 4.37 2.21
N LEU A 134 6.61 4.25 2.71
CA LEU A 134 5.93 5.28 3.49
C LEU A 134 6.05 4.98 4.99
N LYS A 135 6.06 6.05 5.80
CA LYS A 135 6.16 5.99 7.26
C LYS A 135 4.77 6.12 7.88
N LEU A 136 4.53 5.33 8.93
CA LEU A 136 3.32 5.40 9.75
C LEU A 136 3.20 6.76 10.45
N GLN A 137 2.00 7.33 10.51
CA GLN A 137 1.63 8.57 11.21
C GLN A 137 0.37 8.37 12.06
N THR A 138 0.15 9.16 13.12
CA THR A 138 -1.16 9.19 13.81
C THR A 138 -1.54 10.60 14.27
N THR A 139 -2.84 10.90 14.28
CA THR A 139 -3.43 12.14 14.85
C THR A 139 -4.62 11.84 15.77
N ARG A 140 -5.07 12.84 16.54
CA ARG A 140 -5.90 12.74 17.78
C ARG A 140 -6.81 13.98 17.92
N THR A 141 -7.95 14.02 18.62
CA THR A 141 -8.66 13.04 19.48
C THR A 141 -10.19 13.27 19.37
N TRP A 142 -11.03 12.23 19.36
CA TRP A 142 -12.48 12.39 19.16
C TRP A 142 -13.25 13.14 20.27
N ASP A 143 -12.71 13.21 21.50
CA ASP A 143 -13.37 13.90 22.62
C ASP A 143 -13.35 15.43 22.48
N HIS A 144 -12.48 15.99 21.63
CA HIS A 144 -12.46 17.42 21.31
C HIS A 144 -13.62 17.85 20.40
N LEU A 145 -14.34 16.90 19.79
CA LEU A 145 -15.36 17.14 18.76
C LEU A 145 -16.81 17.11 19.29
N GLY A 146 -17.01 17.08 20.62
CA GLY A 146 -18.34 17.15 21.22
C GLY A 146 -19.26 15.94 21.00
N LEU A 147 -18.74 14.85 20.42
CA LEU A 147 -19.50 13.64 20.05
C LEU A 147 -19.82 12.71 21.26
N SER A 148 -19.98 13.25 22.47
CA SER A 148 -20.28 12.47 23.67
C SER A 148 -21.79 12.19 23.80
N GLN A 149 -22.14 10.98 24.23
CA GLN A 149 -23.49 10.66 24.75
C GLN A 149 -23.58 10.76 26.28
N ILE A 150 -22.46 11.05 26.96
CA ILE A 150 -22.38 11.22 28.41
C ILE A 150 -22.21 12.71 28.68
N SER A 151 -23.14 13.28 29.45
CA SER A 151 -23.07 14.64 29.97
C SER A 151 -21.82 14.79 30.85
N THR A 152 -20.79 15.47 30.34
CA THR A 152 -19.63 15.84 31.15
C THR A 152 -19.91 17.15 31.90
N PRO A 153 -19.27 17.43 33.05
CA PRO A 153 -19.44 18.70 33.77
C PRO A 153 -19.03 19.95 32.97
N PHE A 154 -18.32 19.77 31.85
CA PHE A 154 -17.88 20.81 30.93
C PHE A 154 -18.78 20.95 29.69
N SER A 155 -19.83 20.13 29.55
CA SER A 155 -20.81 20.27 28.47
C SER A 155 -21.84 21.33 28.84
N SER A 156 -21.56 22.59 28.46
CA SER A 156 -22.40 23.76 28.76
C SER A 156 -23.68 23.89 27.92
N SER A 157 -24.03 22.87 27.13
CA SER A 157 -25.26 22.84 26.33
C SER A 157 -26.42 22.25 27.15
N SER A 158 -27.48 23.04 27.28
CA SER A 158 -28.68 22.75 28.08
C SER A 158 -29.32 21.39 27.83
N SER A 159 -29.88 20.84 28.91
CA SER A 159 -30.66 19.60 29.01
C SER A 159 -31.89 19.58 28.08
N THR A 160 -31.64 19.30 26.82
CA THR A 160 -32.61 19.07 25.75
C THR A 160 -32.10 17.89 24.93
N SER A 161 -32.99 17.03 24.44
CA SER A 161 -32.64 15.76 23.80
C SER A 161 -31.96 15.90 22.43
N VAL A 162 -30.70 16.34 22.43
CA VAL A 162 -29.85 16.33 21.23
C VAL A 162 -29.52 14.88 20.88
N LYS A 163 -30.33 14.32 19.98
CA LYS A 163 -29.97 13.15 19.20
C LYS A 163 -28.77 13.55 18.34
N GLY A 164 -27.56 13.33 18.85
CA GLY A 164 -26.33 13.62 18.13
C GLY A 164 -26.06 12.61 17.01
N LEU A 165 -25.07 12.89 16.16
CA LEU A 165 -24.71 12.06 15.00
C LEU A 165 -24.57 10.55 15.30
N LEU A 166 -24.13 10.17 16.49
CA LEU A 166 -24.03 8.77 16.93
C LEU A 166 -25.38 8.08 17.14
N HIS A 167 -26.40 8.83 17.56
CA HIS A 167 -27.77 8.32 17.66
C HIS A 167 -28.34 8.11 16.24
N ASP A 168 -28.27 9.13 15.40
CA ASP A 168 -28.94 9.14 14.09
C ASP A 168 -28.31 8.16 13.08
N THR A 169 -26.99 7.92 13.19
CA THR A 169 -26.29 6.91 12.39
C THR A 169 -26.33 5.50 12.99
N ASN A 170 -27.05 5.29 14.11
CA ASN A 170 -27.00 4.08 14.93
C ASN A 170 -25.54 3.62 15.18
N MET A 171 -24.71 4.56 15.64
CA MET A 171 -23.27 4.39 15.92
C MET A 171 -22.46 3.82 14.73
N GLY A 172 -22.93 4.02 13.51
CA GLY A 172 -22.33 3.51 12.28
C GLY A 172 -22.59 2.02 12.00
N SER A 173 -23.67 1.40 12.52
CA SER A 173 -23.96 -0.04 12.35
C SER A 173 -23.83 -0.63 10.93
N GLU A 174 -24.17 0.17 9.91
CA GLU A 174 -24.10 -0.19 8.48
C GLU A 174 -22.79 0.26 7.79
N ALA A 175 -21.90 0.94 8.52
CA ALA A 175 -20.60 1.37 8.06
C ALA A 175 -19.60 0.21 8.11
N ILE A 176 -18.73 0.15 7.10
CA ILE A 176 -17.56 -0.72 7.07
C ILE A 176 -16.35 0.18 6.86
N ILE A 177 -15.46 0.21 7.84
CA ILE A 177 -14.24 1.01 7.84
C ILE A 177 -13.10 0.08 7.42
N GLY A 178 -12.47 0.39 6.29
CA GLY A 178 -11.19 -0.20 5.90
C GLY A 178 -10.05 0.49 6.63
N VAL A 179 -9.15 -0.28 7.23
CA VAL A 179 -7.95 0.22 7.90
C VAL A 179 -6.73 -0.36 7.19
N ILE A 180 -5.98 0.50 6.50
CA ILE A 180 -4.77 0.15 5.75
C ILE A 180 -3.56 0.61 6.57
N ASP A 181 -2.92 -0.33 7.28
CA ASP A 181 -2.00 -0.03 8.39
C ASP A 181 -1.08 -1.27 8.69
N SER A 182 -0.52 -1.39 9.89
CA SER A 182 0.31 -2.53 10.37
C SER A 182 -0.44 -3.83 10.68
N GLY A 183 -1.75 -3.87 10.43
CA GLY A 183 -2.62 -5.01 10.68
C GLY A 183 -3.56 -4.79 11.87
N ILE A 184 -3.95 -5.86 12.55
CA ILE A 184 -4.84 -5.81 13.72
C ILE A 184 -4.51 -6.87 14.77
N TRP A 185 -4.71 -6.57 16.05
CA TRP A 185 -4.68 -7.53 17.16
C TRP A 185 -6.10 -8.00 17.51
N PRO A 186 -6.60 -9.11 16.94
CA PRO A 186 -8.01 -9.47 16.97
C PRO A 186 -8.56 -9.81 18.37
N GLU A 187 -7.71 -10.26 19.29
CA GLU A 187 -8.09 -10.59 20.67
C GLU A 187 -8.35 -9.35 21.54
N SER A 188 -8.11 -8.14 21.03
CA SER A 188 -8.38 -6.92 21.79
C SER A 188 -9.88 -6.76 22.06
N LYS A 189 -10.23 -6.42 23.31
CA LYS A 189 -11.64 -6.27 23.75
C LYS A 189 -12.44 -5.25 22.93
N VAL A 190 -11.77 -4.29 22.28
CA VAL A 190 -12.40 -3.30 21.39
C VAL A 190 -12.87 -3.89 20.05
N PHE A 191 -12.49 -5.12 19.71
CA PHE A 191 -13.00 -5.87 18.56
C PHE A 191 -14.02 -6.96 18.95
N ASN A 192 -14.59 -6.88 20.15
CA ASN A 192 -15.77 -7.67 20.50
C ASN A 192 -16.97 -7.25 19.62
N ASP A 193 -17.82 -8.23 19.32
CA ASP A 193 -18.98 -8.07 18.44
C ASP A 193 -20.34 -8.23 19.15
N GLN A 194 -20.33 -8.08 20.48
CA GLN A 194 -21.54 -8.11 21.29
C GLN A 194 -22.45 -6.93 20.93
N GLY A 195 -23.77 -7.18 20.89
CA GLY A 195 -24.75 -6.18 20.46
C GLY A 195 -24.73 -5.84 18.96
N LEU A 196 -23.87 -6.47 18.14
CA LEU A 196 -23.87 -6.29 16.69
C LEU A 196 -24.74 -7.33 15.98
N GLY A 197 -25.57 -6.85 15.06
CA GLY A 197 -26.35 -7.67 14.13
C GLY A 197 -25.48 -8.37 13.08
N PRO A 198 -26.10 -9.06 12.09
CA PRO A 198 -25.38 -9.77 11.03
C PRO A 198 -24.45 -8.85 10.23
N ILE A 199 -23.47 -9.43 9.55
CA ILE A 199 -22.58 -8.69 8.65
C ILE A 199 -23.41 -8.15 7.47
N PRO A 200 -23.23 -6.90 7.01
CA PRO A 200 -24.00 -6.33 5.91
C PRO A 200 -23.87 -7.17 4.62
N LYS A 201 -24.99 -7.60 4.02
CA LYS A 201 -25.02 -8.52 2.85
C LYS A 201 -24.19 -8.06 1.63
N ARG A 202 -23.93 -6.76 1.52
CA ARG A 202 -23.11 -6.13 0.47
C ARG A 202 -21.60 -6.32 0.65
N TRP A 203 -21.16 -6.83 1.80
CA TRP A 203 -19.75 -7.08 2.09
C TRP A 203 -19.23 -8.26 1.28
N ARG A 204 -18.12 -8.06 0.54
CA ARG A 204 -17.50 -9.08 -0.32
C ARG A 204 -16.14 -9.55 0.17
N GLY A 205 -15.56 -8.84 1.13
CA GLY A 205 -14.25 -9.17 1.69
C GLY A 205 -14.26 -10.42 2.57
N LYS A 206 -13.05 -10.88 2.88
CA LYS A 206 -12.81 -12.12 3.62
C LYS A 206 -11.68 -11.95 4.62
N CYS A 207 -11.56 -12.91 5.53
CA CYS A 207 -10.39 -13.06 6.38
C CYS A 207 -9.47 -14.13 5.81
N VAL A 208 -8.19 -13.81 5.70
CA VAL A 208 -7.15 -14.68 5.18
C VAL A 208 -6.35 -15.20 6.37
N SER A 209 -6.35 -16.53 6.55
CA SER A 209 -5.50 -17.17 7.55
C SER A 209 -4.03 -16.99 7.18
N GLY A 210 -3.19 -16.82 8.19
CA GLY A 210 -1.75 -16.71 8.04
C GLY A 210 -1.07 -17.04 9.36
N GLU A 211 0.19 -16.67 9.46
CA GLU A 211 0.96 -16.96 10.66
C GLU A 211 0.39 -16.29 11.92
N LYS A 212 0.12 -17.11 12.96
CA LYS A 212 -0.58 -16.71 14.21
C LYS A 212 -1.94 -16.01 13.99
N PHE A 213 -2.55 -16.14 12.80
CA PHE A 213 -3.86 -15.56 12.50
C PHE A 213 -4.76 -16.60 11.85
N ASN A 214 -5.76 -17.10 12.58
CA ASN A 214 -6.75 -18.01 12.03
C ASN A 214 -8.04 -17.22 11.71
N ALA A 215 -8.39 -17.17 10.42
CA ALA A 215 -9.55 -16.43 9.92
C ALA A 215 -10.88 -16.83 10.60
N THR A 216 -11.09 -18.10 10.94
CA THR A 216 -12.36 -18.56 11.55
C THR A 216 -12.45 -18.29 13.04
N ILE A 217 -11.33 -18.03 13.71
CA ILE A 217 -11.26 -17.75 15.15
C ILE A 217 -11.21 -16.24 15.41
N HIS A 218 -10.47 -15.51 14.58
CA HIS A 218 -10.14 -14.10 14.82
C HIS A 218 -11.06 -13.11 14.14
N CYS A 219 -11.83 -13.54 13.12
CA CYS A 219 -12.87 -12.71 12.53
C CYS A 219 -14.24 -13.07 13.08
N ASN A 220 -15.05 -12.05 13.27
CA ASN A 220 -16.35 -12.11 13.93
C ASN A 220 -17.27 -11.04 13.30
N LYS A 221 -18.40 -10.68 13.92
CA LYS A 221 -19.27 -9.64 13.35
C LYS A 221 -18.72 -8.22 13.52
N LYS A 222 -17.58 -8.01 14.19
CA LYS A 222 -16.91 -6.71 14.37
C LYS A 222 -15.73 -6.58 13.41
N LEU A 223 -14.76 -7.50 13.48
CA LEU A 223 -13.69 -7.65 12.51
C LEU A 223 -14.16 -8.61 11.41
N ILE A 224 -14.68 -8.06 10.31
CA ILE A 224 -15.35 -8.82 9.24
C ILE A 224 -14.42 -9.15 8.05
N GLY A 225 -13.23 -8.54 8.02
CA GLY A 225 -12.24 -8.67 6.96
C GLY A 225 -10.82 -8.53 7.49
N ALA A 226 -9.90 -9.32 6.96
CA ALA A 226 -8.50 -9.31 7.36
C ALA A 226 -7.63 -9.85 6.21
N LYS A 227 -6.99 -8.96 5.47
CA LYS A 227 -6.03 -9.27 4.40
C LYS A 227 -4.66 -8.68 4.72
N TYR A 228 -3.61 -9.17 4.06
CA TYR A 228 -2.26 -8.64 4.17
C TYR A 228 -1.53 -8.70 2.81
N TYR A 229 -0.68 -7.70 2.55
CA TYR A 229 0.01 -7.46 1.29
C TYR A 229 1.49 -7.23 1.59
N VAL A 230 2.36 -7.96 0.90
CA VAL A 230 3.81 -7.96 1.15
C VAL A 230 4.64 -8.15 -0.11
N SER A 231 4.02 -8.36 -1.28
CA SER A 231 4.74 -8.68 -2.52
C SER A 231 5.60 -7.49 -2.97
N GLY A 232 5.13 -6.26 -2.74
CA GLY A 232 5.90 -5.05 -3.00
C GLY A 232 7.15 -5.00 -2.12
N LEU A 233 7.00 -5.22 -0.80
CA LEU A 233 8.13 -5.28 0.13
C LEU A 233 9.11 -6.41 -0.21
N LEU A 234 8.60 -7.60 -0.53
CA LEU A 234 9.43 -8.75 -0.88
C LEU A 234 10.26 -8.50 -2.15
N ALA A 235 9.70 -7.81 -3.14
CA ALA A 235 10.43 -7.42 -4.35
C ALA A 235 11.55 -6.40 -4.05
N GLU A 236 11.28 -5.34 -3.27
CA GLU A 236 12.30 -4.38 -2.82
C GLU A 236 13.44 -5.03 -2.02
N MET A 237 13.14 -6.09 -1.26
CA MET A 237 14.10 -6.79 -0.39
C MET A 237 14.79 -8.00 -1.04
N GLY A 238 14.62 -8.20 -2.36
CA GLY A 238 15.28 -9.30 -3.08
C GLY A 238 14.73 -10.70 -2.79
N GLY A 239 13.46 -10.80 -2.38
CA GLY A 239 12.70 -12.06 -2.36
C GLY A 239 12.06 -12.43 -1.02
N LYS A 240 12.48 -13.54 -0.42
CA LYS A 240 11.66 -14.26 0.58
C LYS A 240 11.49 -13.51 1.91
N PHE A 241 10.30 -13.62 2.50
CA PHE A 241 9.98 -13.10 3.83
C PHE A 241 10.93 -13.68 4.89
N ASN A 242 11.86 -12.86 5.39
CA ASN A 242 12.86 -13.24 6.39
C ASN A 242 12.56 -12.54 7.72
N ARG A 243 12.17 -13.31 8.75
CA ARG A 243 11.80 -12.80 10.08
C ARG A 243 12.91 -12.08 10.83
N THR A 244 14.17 -12.39 10.53
CA THR A 244 15.32 -11.71 11.17
C THR A 244 15.40 -10.26 10.73
N ILE A 245 14.86 -9.94 9.54
CA ILE A 245 14.80 -8.59 8.99
C ILE A 245 13.39 -8.01 9.20
N ILE A 246 12.37 -8.67 8.65
CA ILE A 246 10.96 -8.32 8.80
C ILE A 246 10.45 -8.94 10.10
N GLN A 247 10.65 -8.22 11.22
CA GLN A 247 10.37 -8.69 12.59
C GLN A 247 8.85 -8.72 12.90
N ASP A 248 8.12 -9.52 12.14
CA ASP A 248 6.67 -9.46 12.03
C ASP A 248 6.05 -10.83 11.70
N PHE A 249 4.73 -10.90 11.72
CA PHE A 249 3.95 -12.07 11.33
C PHE A 249 3.50 -11.97 9.88
N LYS A 250 3.74 -13.02 9.07
CA LYS A 250 3.21 -13.11 7.70
C LYS A 250 1.70 -13.44 7.73
N SER A 251 0.93 -12.47 8.21
CA SER A 251 -0.52 -12.46 8.36
C SER A 251 -1.02 -11.04 8.64
N SER A 252 -2.33 -10.88 8.76
CA SER A 252 -2.96 -9.62 9.19
C SER A 252 -2.73 -9.28 10.68
N ARG A 253 -1.97 -10.08 11.45
CA ARG A 253 -1.68 -9.79 12.86
C ARG A 253 -0.74 -8.59 12.98
N ASP A 254 -1.09 -7.67 13.87
CA ASP A 254 -0.29 -6.52 14.25
C ASP A 254 0.76 -6.89 15.29
N ILE A 255 2.01 -6.47 15.11
CA ILE A 255 3.06 -6.50 16.16
C ILE A 255 3.52 -5.09 16.56
N ILE A 256 3.24 -4.08 15.73
CA ILE A 256 3.62 -2.68 15.94
C ILE A 256 2.61 -2.01 16.89
N GLY A 257 1.34 -2.41 16.83
CA GLY A 257 0.23 -1.85 17.60
C GLY A 257 -0.46 -0.67 16.92
N HIS A 258 0.13 -0.13 15.85
CA HIS A 258 -0.35 1.06 15.16
C HIS A 258 -1.74 0.84 14.54
N GLY A 259 -1.89 -0.17 13.68
CA GLY A 259 -3.18 -0.51 13.06
C GLY A 259 -4.26 -0.92 14.04
N THR A 260 -3.88 -1.61 15.12
CA THR A 260 -4.78 -1.90 16.25
C THR A 260 -5.29 -0.62 16.91
N HIS A 261 -4.41 0.35 17.16
CA HIS A 261 -4.74 1.63 17.76
C HIS A 261 -5.58 2.51 16.82
N THR A 262 -5.21 2.61 15.54
CA THR A 262 -5.98 3.29 14.48
C THR A 262 -7.40 2.71 14.36
N ALA A 263 -7.54 1.40 14.26
CA ALA A 263 -8.84 0.73 14.17
C ALA A 263 -9.70 0.95 15.44
N THR A 264 -9.05 1.00 16.62
CA THR A 264 -9.72 1.33 17.89
C THR A 264 -10.26 2.76 17.86
N ILE A 265 -9.45 3.74 17.43
CA ILE A 265 -9.84 5.15 17.30
C ILE A 265 -10.99 5.32 16.30
N ALA A 266 -10.94 4.63 15.16
CA ALA A 266 -11.95 4.74 14.11
C ALA A 266 -13.30 4.16 14.53
N GLY A 267 -13.30 2.96 15.10
CA GLY A 267 -14.52 2.21 15.33
C GLY A 267 -14.42 1.11 16.37
N GLY A 268 -13.56 1.21 17.39
CA GLY A 268 -13.55 0.28 18.52
C GLY A 268 -14.91 0.20 19.23
N SER A 269 -15.34 -1.02 19.56
CA SER A 269 -16.48 -1.29 20.45
C SER A 269 -16.21 -0.73 21.85
N PHE A 270 -17.28 -0.51 22.64
CA PHE A 270 -17.15 0.00 24.01
C PHE A 270 -16.39 -0.99 24.92
N VAL A 271 -15.42 -0.48 25.67
CA VAL A 271 -14.67 -1.20 26.71
C VAL A 271 -14.58 -0.33 27.96
N SER A 272 -15.35 -0.69 28.98
CA SER A 272 -15.34 -0.05 30.30
C SER A 272 -14.09 -0.39 31.11
N ASN A 273 -13.71 0.49 32.04
CA ASN A 273 -12.58 0.32 32.97
C ASN A 273 -11.24 0.08 32.26
N ALA A 274 -11.05 0.68 31.08
CA ALA A 274 -9.78 0.73 30.40
C ALA A 274 -8.91 1.87 30.95
N SER A 275 -7.60 1.65 31.09
CA SER A 275 -6.61 2.66 31.46
C SER A 275 -5.22 2.24 30.94
N TYR A 276 -4.28 3.17 30.88
CA TYR A 276 -2.87 2.89 30.62
C TYR A 276 -2.08 3.10 31.93
N TYR A 277 -1.77 2.02 32.65
CA TYR A 277 -1.17 2.07 33.99
C TYR A 277 -1.93 3.00 34.96
N GLY A 278 -3.26 3.00 34.92
CA GLY A 278 -4.13 3.89 35.71
C GLY A 278 -4.39 5.27 35.08
N LEU A 279 -3.60 5.68 34.08
CA LEU A 279 -3.83 6.93 33.36
C LEU A 279 -5.04 6.82 32.42
N ALA A 280 -5.78 7.93 32.28
CA ALA A 280 -6.97 8.04 31.43
C ALA A 280 -8.03 6.93 31.69
N GLN A 281 -8.26 6.57 32.96
CA GLN A 281 -9.25 5.57 33.32
C GLN A 281 -10.66 5.98 32.87
N GLY A 282 -11.32 5.11 32.10
CA GLY A 282 -12.68 5.36 31.61
C GLY A 282 -13.22 4.27 30.71
N THR A 283 -14.13 4.65 29.81
CA THR A 283 -14.66 3.76 28.77
C THR A 283 -14.04 4.14 27.42
N VAL A 284 -13.26 3.23 26.83
CA VAL A 284 -12.71 3.39 25.48
C VAL A 284 -13.77 3.01 24.45
N ARG A 285 -13.88 3.80 23.38
CA ARG A 285 -14.74 3.56 22.22
C ARG A 285 -14.22 4.34 21.00
N GLY A 286 -14.43 3.84 19.78
CA GLY A 286 -14.05 4.54 18.55
C GLY A 286 -15.07 5.56 18.08
N GLY A 287 -14.73 6.33 17.04
CA GLY A 287 -15.63 7.30 16.39
C GLY A 287 -17.01 6.72 16.07
N ALA A 288 -17.05 5.51 15.48
CA ALA A 288 -18.29 4.77 15.18
C ALA A 288 -18.33 3.38 15.86
N PRO A 289 -18.80 3.24 17.12
CA PRO A 289 -18.67 2.00 17.89
C PRO A 289 -19.39 0.75 17.32
N LYS A 290 -20.43 0.91 16.50
CA LYS A 290 -21.12 -0.21 15.83
C LYS A 290 -20.64 -0.47 14.40
N ALA A 291 -19.74 0.37 13.87
CA ALA A 291 -19.15 0.13 12.55
C ALA A 291 -18.36 -1.18 12.53
N ARG A 292 -18.31 -1.81 11.35
CA ARG A 292 -17.50 -3.00 11.11
C ARG A 292 -16.10 -2.58 10.69
N ILE A 293 -15.10 -3.34 11.09
CA ILE A 293 -13.70 -3.13 10.72
C ILE A 293 -13.29 -4.19 9.69
N ALA A 294 -12.59 -3.74 8.66
CA ALA A 294 -11.84 -4.59 7.74
C ALA A 294 -10.37 -4.15 7.75
N ALA A 295 -9.47 -5.05 8.18
CA ALA A 295 -8.04 -4.78 8.28
C ALA A 295 -7.32 -5.20 7.01
N TYR A 296 -6.46 -4.32 6.50
CA TYR A 296 -5.67 -4.51 5.29
C TYR A 296 -4.21 -4.18 5.61
N LYS A 297 -3.45 -5.18 6.06
CA LYS A 297 -2.05 -4.96 6.43
C LYS A 297 -1.20 -4.71 5.19
N ALA A 298 -0.68 -3.50 5.05
CA ALA A 298 0.29 -3.13 4.01
C ALA A 298 1.61 -2.60 4.60
N CYS A 299 1.65 -2.41 5.92
CA CYS A 299 2.81 -1.90 6.66
C CYS A 299 3.42 -3.03 7.52
N TRP A 300 4.75 -3.03 7.60
CA TRP A 300 5.54 -4.13 8.15
C TRP A 300 6.62 -3.62 9.09
N ASN A 301 6.90 -4.40 10.14
CA ASN A 301 7.99 -4.09 11.06
C ASN A 301 9.37 -4.42 10.46
N GLY A 302 10.43 -3.74 10.93
CA GLY A 302 11.80 -3.92 10.43
C GLY A 302 12.09 -3.23 9.09
N VAL A 303 11.16 -2.40 8.61
CA VAL A 303 11.28 -1.57 7.40
C VAL A 303 11.22 -0.11 7.86
N GLU A 304 12.36 0.61 7.85
CA GLU A 304 12.55 1.87 8.62
C GLU A 304 12.42 1.67 10.16
N PRO A 305 13.01 2.53 11.01
CA PRO A 305 13.14 2.27 12.45
C PRO A 305 11.83 2.21 13.27
N ALA A 306 10.67 2.49 12.65
CA ALA A 306 9.34 2.40 13.27
C ALA A 306 8.32 1.57 12.46
N GLY A 307 8.78 0.84 11.43
CA GLY A 307 7.93 0.16 10.46
C GLY A 307 7.49 1.05 9.29
N GLY A 308 7.13 0.41 8.18
CA GLY A 308 6.87 1.10 6.92
C GLY A 308 6.08 0.25 5.92
N CYS A 309 5.51 0.92 4.92
CA CYS A 309 4.58 0.34 3.95
C CYS A 309 5.07 0.62 2.53
N THR A 310 5.10 -0.36 1.62
CA THR A 310 5.40 -0.04 0.22
C THR A 310 4.18 0.54 -0.48
N THR A 311 4.36 1.50 -1.38
CA THR A 311 3.27 2.04 -2.19
C THR A 311 2.55 0.96 -2.98
N ALA A 312 3.25 -0.05 -3.49
CA ALA A 312 2.64 -1.15 -4.23
C ALA A 312 1.70 -2.01 -3.36
N ASP A 313 2.14 -2.38 -2.14
CA ASP A 313 1.32 -3.11 -1.17
C ASP A 313 0.11 -2.27 -0.71
N MET A 314 0.30 -0.95 -0.51
CA MET A 314 -0.79 -0.04 -0.14
C MET A 314 -1.81 0.14 -1.27
N TRP A 315 -1.38 0.27 -2.52
CA TRP A 315 -2.29 0.41 -3.66
C TRP A 315 -3.11 -0.85 -3.85
N LYS A 316 -2.54 -2.05 -3.59
CA LYS A 316 -3.32 -3.28 -3.62
C LYS A 316 -4.32 -3.35 -2.46
N ALA A 317 -3.94 -2.87 -1.28
CA ALA A 317 -4.85 -2.75 -0.15
C ALA A 317 -6.06 -1.82 -0.45
N PHE A 318 -5.84 -0.69 -1.13
CA PHE A 318 -6.92 0.20 -1.58
C PHE A 318 -7.84 -0.47 -2.61
N ASP A 319 -7.27 -1.10 -3.63
CA ASP A 319 -8.01 -1.78 -4.70
C ASP A 319 -8.95 -2.87 -4.15
N ASP A 320 -8.42 -3.75 -3.30
CA ASP A 320 -9.20 -4.78 -2.61
C ASP A 320 -10.23 -4.19 -1.62
N ALA A 321 -9.91 -3.08 -0.94
CA ALA A 321 -10.84 -2.44 0.00
C ALA A 321 -12.04 -1.79 -0.71
N ILE A 322 -11.85 -1.29 -1.94
CA ILE A 322 -12.93 -0.81 -2.81
C ILE A 322 -13.80 -2.01 -3.25
N HIS A 323 -13.18 -3.07 -3.78
CA HIS A 323 -13.89 -4.29 -4.20
C HIS A 323 -14.73 -4.91 -3.08
N ASP A 324 -14.14 -5.03 -1.89
CA ASP A 324 -14.77 -5.67 -0.74
C ASP A 324 -15.99 -4.88 -0.21
N GLY A 325 -16.12 -3.61 -0.61
CA GLY A 325 -17.24 -2.72 -0.24
C GLY A 325 -17.00 -1.95 1.06
N THR A 326 -15.78 -1.52 1.35
CA THR A 326 -15.54 -0.54 2.42
C THR A 326 -16.19 0.81 2.06
N LYS A 327 -16.65 1.56 3.06
CA LYS A 327 -17.31 2.87 2.86
C LYS A 327 -16.39 4.05 3.18
N ILE A 328 -15.45 3.83 4.09
CA ILE A 328 -14.46 4.80 4.54
C ILE A 328 -13.16 4.02 4.65
N MET A 329 -12.09 4.55 4.07
CA MET A 329 -10.75 3.98 4.18
C MET A 329 -9.88 4.92 4.99
N ILE A 330 -9.24 4.39 6.02
CA ILE A 330 -8.28 5.11 6.86
C ILE A 330 -6.90 4.53 6.53
N LYS A 331 -6.05 5.41 6.00
CA LYS A 331 -4.62 5.22 5.81
C LYS A 331 -3.91 6.17 6.76
N VAL A 332 -2.86 5.68 7.42
CA VAL A 332 -2.01 6.47 8.30
C VAL A 332 -0.59 5.93 8.29
#